data_AF-A0A7Y6F0Z2-F1
#
_entry.id   AF-A0A7Y6F0Z2-F1
#
_cell.length_a   1.000
_cell.length_b   1.000
_cell.length_c   1.000
_cell.angle_alpha   90.00
_cell.angle_beta   90.00
_cell.angle_gamma   90.00
#
_symmetry.space_group_name_H-M   'P 1'
#
loop_
_entity.id
_entity.type
_entity.pdbx_description
1 polymer ?
#
loop_
_entity_poly.entity_id
_entity_poly.type
_entity_poly.pdbx_seq_one_letter_code
_entity_poly.pdbx_strand_id
1 'polypeptide(L)'
;MTDLPELLAQTASALVGTVAGGAIALYVARWQTLRTAAIQAETTTTQENAAVRLAPSLRVRERETAAAGALLERLEGLLRWLPALPDLTADRPASSEEARAHCSAAMQSLRGGMSTDLLMIADPLVRDRYRALVQLVYDIGRRGAGRAHRERQIRDARHYLRHVQHTLESVIDGAPLPRHAAPPRPDRPGDEAWLPPDLPPHWSDPADGS
;
A
#
# COMPACT_ATOMS: atom_id res chain seq x y z
N MET A 1 -31.39 35.07 -14.53
CA MET A 1 -30.37 35.40 -13.51
C MET A 1 -30.36 34.24 -12.55
N THR A 2 -29.42 33.33 -12.75
CA THR A 2 -29.21 32.14 -11.92
C THR A 2 -27.71 32.03 -11.72
N ASP A 3 -27.34 31.90 -10.45
CA ASP A 3 -26.04 32.25 -9.90
C ASP A 3 -24.94 31.26 -10.31
N LEU A 4 -23.85 31.81 -10.86
CA LEU A 4 -22.61 31.14 -11.27
C LEU A 4 -21.69 30.57 -10.15
N PRO A 5 -21.81 30.87 -8.84
CA PRO A 5 -20.94 30.29 -7.83
C PRO A 5 -21.36 28.88 -7.35
N GLU A 6 -22.57 28.41 -7.65
CA GLU A 6 -23.05 27.11 -7.15
C GLU A 6 -22.54 25.92 -8.01
N LEU A 7 -22.30 26.15 -9.30
CA LEU A 7 -21.77 25.15 -10.24
C LEU A 7 -20.26 24.88 -10.09
N LEU A 8 -19.52 25.80 -9.47
CA LEU A 8 -18.09 25.60 -9.16
C LEU A 8 -17.87 24.86 -7.85
N ALA A 9 -18.82 24.89 -6.91
CA ALA A 9 -18.74 24.12 -5.67
C ALA A 9 -18.99 22.62 -5.89
N GLN A 10 -19.72 22.25 -6.95
CA GLN A 10 -20.15 20.87 -7.19
C GLN A 10 -19.22 20.07 -8.12
N THR A 11 -18.21 20.72 -8.71
CA THR A 11 -17.22 20.07 -9.61
C THR A 11 -15.90 19.73 -8.91
N ALA A 12 -15.66 20.24 -7.70
CA ALA A 12 -14.45 19.94 -6.94
C ALA A 12 -14.42 18.53 -6.31
N SER A 13 -15.58 17.88 -6.11
CA SER A 13 -15.63 16.53 -5.50
C SER A 13 -15.40 15.39 -6.48
N ALA A 14 -15.43 15.64 -7.79
CA ALA A 14 -15.32 14.61 -8.82
C ALA A 14 -13.87 14.30 -9.25
N LEU A 15 -12.88 15.07 -8.80
CA LEU A 15 -11.48 14.95 -9.25
C LEU A 15 -10.57 14.15 -8.31
N VAL A 16 -11.08 13.67 -7.17
CA VAL A 16 -10.31 12.80 -6.25
C VAL A 16 -10.49 11.31 -6.55
N GLY A 17 -11.53 10.93 -7.31
CA GLY A 17 -11.80 9.52 -7.66
C GLY A 17 -11.06 9.00 -8.92
N THR A 18 -10.59 9.89 -9.79
CA THR A 18 -10.08 9.54 -11.12
C THR A 18 -8.59 9.24 -11.15
N VAL A 19 -7.81 9.76 -10.20
CA VAL A 19 -6.34 9.58 -10.19
C VAL A 19 -5.95 8.18 -9.73
N ALA A 20 -6.70 7.57 -8.79
CA ALA A 20 -6.45 6.20 -8.34
C ALA A 20 -6.95 5.13 -9.33
N GLY A 21 -8.13 5.34 -9.95
CA GLY A 21 -8.70 4.39 -10.92
C GLY A 21 -7.95 4.33 -12.25
N GLY A 22 -7.37 5.46 -12.71
CA GLY A 22 -6.63 5.53 -13.96
C GLY A 22 -5.32 4.72 -13.95
N ALA A 23 -4.64 4.67 -12.81
CA ALA A 23 -3.41 3.88 -12.66
C ALA A 23 -3.68 2.37 -12.79
N ILE A 24 -4.79 1.87 -12.22
CA ILE A 24 -5.19 0.46 -12.29
C ILE A 24 -5.57 0.06 -13.72
N ALA A 25 -6.28 0.92 -14.47
CA ALA A 25 -6.67 0.61 -15.85
C ALA A 25 -5.48 0.54 -16.81
N LEU A 26 -4.51 1.46 -16.67
CA LEU A 26 -3.25 1.43 -17.43
C LEU A 26 -2.40 0.20 -17.08
N TYR A 27 -2.49 -0.27 -15.83
CA TYR A 27 -1.79 -1.45 -15.33
C TYR A 27 -2.27 -2.75 -15.97
N VAL A 28 -3.59 -2.96 -16.02
CA VAL A 28 -4.20 -4.16 -16.62
C VAL A 28 -3.93 -4.23 -18.13
N ALA A 29 -3.96 -3.10 -18.82
CA ALA A 29 -3.67 -3.04 -20.26
C ALA A 29 -2.22 -3.46 -20.59
N ARG A 30 -1.25 -2.99 -19.79
CA ARG A 30 0.17 -3.35 -19.96
C ARG A 30 0.44 -4.83 -19.68
N TRP A 31 -0.27 -5.41 -18.71
CA TRP A 31 -0.18 -6.84 -18.41
C TRP A 31 -0.63 -7.72 -19.60
N GLN A 32 -1.69 -7.32 -20.31
CA GLN A 32 -2.16 -8.05 -21.49
C GLN A 32 -1.16 -8.01 -22.65
N THR A 33 -0.41 -6.92 -22.82
CA THR A 33 0.59 -6.77 -23.88
C THR A 33 1.83 -7.63 -23.64
N LEU A 34 2.25 -7.80 -22.38
CA LEU A 34 3.37 -8.69 -22.03
C LEU A 34 3.01 -10.17 -22.21
N ARG A 35 1.74 -10.53 -21.97
CA ARG A 35 1.22 -11.88 -22.17
C ARG A 35 1.26 -12.32 -23.64
N THR A 36 0.99 -11.43 -24.59
CA THR A 36 1.00 -11.75 -26.03
C THR A 36 2.40 -11.83 -26.63
N ALA A 37 3.37 -11.03 -26.13
CA ALA A 37 4.75 -11.07 -26.62
C ALA A 37 5.47 -12.39 -26.29
N ALA A 38 5.10 -13.08 -25.21
CA ALA A 38 5.70 -14.35 -24.81
C ALA A 38 5.20 -15.57 -25.61
N ILE A 39 4.15 -15.42 -26.43
CA ILE A 39 3.46 -16.54 -27.09
C ILE A 39 3.99 -16.81 -28.52
N GLN A 40 4.81 -15.92 -29.11
CA GLN A 40 5.30 -16.08 -30.49
C GLN A 40 6.77 -16.49 -30.57
N ALA A 41 7.04 -17.82 -30.65
CA ALA A 41 8.22 -18.40 -31.31
C ALA A 41 8.12 -19.95 -31.38
N GLU A 42 7.70 -20.50 -32.52
CA GLU A 42 7.47 -21.93 -32.84
C GLU A 42 8.67 -22.88 -32.60
N THR A 43 8.39 -24.06 -32.01
CA THR A 43 9.02 -25.39 -32.22
C THR A 43 8.35 -26.40 -31.27
N THR A 44 7.41 -27.19 -31.80
CA THR A 44 6.28 -27.78 -31.06
C THR A 44 6.63 -28.82 -29.99
N THR A 45 7.73 -29.57 -30.05
CA THR A 45 8.04 -30.62 -29.04
C THR A 45 8.91 -30.13 -27.89
N THR A 46 9.86 -29.21 -28.15
CA THR A 46 10.59 -28.47 -27.12
C THR A 46 9.68 -27.46 -26.42
N GLN A 47 8.74 -26.86 -27.15
CA GLN A 47 7.72 -25.98 -26.59
C GLN A 47 6.73 -26.70 -25.68
N GLU A 48 6.27 -27.91 -25.98
CA GLU A 48 5.35 -28.62 -25.08
C GLU A 48 6.00 -28.88 -23.72
N ASN A 49 7.25 -29.36 -23.70
CA ASN A 49 8.00 -29.58 -22.46
C ASN A 49 8.34 -28.25 -21.74
N ALA A 50 8.64 -27.18 -22.48
CA ALA A 50 8.87 -25.87 -21.91
C ALA A 50 7.56 -25.26 -21.35
N ALA A 51 6.45 -25.36 -22.07
CA ALA A 51 5.13 -24.87 -21.68
C ALA A 51 4.60 -25.62 -20.44
N VAL A 52 4.83 -26.93 -20.36
CA VAL A 52 4.50 -27.74 -19.17
C VAL A 52 5.35 -27.30 -17.97
N ARG A 53 6.62 -26.90 -18.15
CA ARG A 53 7.46 -26.35 -17.07
C ARG A 53 7.12 -24.90 -16.70
N LEU A 54 6.67 -24.11 -17.68
CA LEU A 54 6.32 -22.70 -17.49
C LEU A 54 4.93 -22.53 -16.86
N ALA A 55 3.97 -23.40 -17.16
CA ALA A 55 2.60 -23.29 -16.64
C ALA A 55 2.53 -23.26 -15.09
N PRO A 56 3.29 -24.08 -14.34
CA PRO A 56 3.39 -23.94 -12.89
C PRO A 56 3.94 -22.59 -12.43
N SER A 57 5.01 -22.11 -13.07
CA SER A 57 5.63 -20.83 -12.71
C SER A 57 4.71 -19.64 -12.98
N LEU A 58 3.95 -19.67 -14.08
CA LEU A 58 2.95 -18.66 -14.41
C LEU A 58 1.80 -18.66 -13.41
N ARG A 59 1.31 -19.83 -12.98
CA ARG A 59 0.26 -19.92 -11.96
C ARG A 59 0.71 -19.41 -10.59
N VAL A 60 1.96 -19.69 -10.20
CA VAL A 60 2.53 -19.12 -8.96
C VAL A 60 2.59 -17.61 -9.08
N ARG A 61 3.08 -17.11 -10.22
CA ARG A 61 3.17 -15.69 -10.49
C ARG A 61 1.81 -14.99 -10.44
N GLU A 62 0.79 -15.55 -11.08
CA GLU A 62 -0.59 -15.04 -11.06
C GLU A 62 -1.15 -14.96 -9.64
N ARG A 63 -0.89 -15.99 -8.81
CA ARG A 63 -1.32 -16.02 -7.40
C ARG A 63 -0.62 -14.95 -6.57
N GLU A 64 0.69 -14.79 -6.76
CA GLU A 64 1.47 -13.73 -6.09
C GLU A 64 1.00 -12.33 -6.48
N THR A 65 0.79 -12.09 -7.78
CA THR A 65 0.24 -10.84 -8.31
C THR A 65 -1.13 -10.54 -7.70
N ALA A 66 -2.03 -11.53 -7.68
CA ALA A 66 -3.37 -11.36 -7.10
C ALA A 66 -3.31 -11.07 -5.60
N ALA A 67 -2.46 -11.78 -4.87
CA ALA A 67 -2.25 -11.57 -3.44
C ALA A 67 -1.66 -10.18 -3.15
N ALA A 68 -0.64 -9.75 -3.89
CA ALA A 68 -0.05 -8.43 -3.75
C ALA A 68 -1.06 -7.32 -4.06
N GLY A 69 -1.91 -7.50 -5.08
CA GLY A 69 -3.03 -6.58 -5.37
C GLY A 69 -4.03 -6.47 -4.22
N ALA A 70 -4.47 -7.61 -3.67
CA ALA A 70 -5.37 -7.62 -2.51
C ALA A 70 -4.74 -6.95 -1.27
N LEU A 71 -3.43 -7.12 -1.06
CA LEU A 71 -2.71 -6.43 0.02
C LEU A 71 -2.62 -4.92 -0.22
N LEU A 72 -2.43 -4.46 -1.46
CA LEU A 72 -2.40 -3.03 -1.81
C LEU A 72 -3.74 -2.34 -1.52
N GLU A 73 -4.87 -2.98 -1.86
CA GLU A 73 -6.21 -2.44 -1.58
C GLU A 73 -6.42 -2.21 -0.07
N ARG A 74 -5.94 -3.15 0.77
CA ARG A 74 -5.99 -3.01 2.23
C ARG A 74 -5.12 -1.86 2.74
N LEU A 75 -3.96 -1.65 2.12
CA LEU A 75 -3.06 -0.55 2.47
C LEU A 75 -3.67 0.81 2.11
N GLU A 76 -4.35 0.92 0.97
CA GLU A 76 -5.08 2.14 0.59
C GLU A 76 -6.17 2.48 1.61
N GLY A 77 -6.93 1.45 2.03
CA GLY A 77 -7.93 1.59 3.09
C GLY A 77 -7.32 2.15 4.38
N LEU A 78 -6.17 1.65 4.82
CA LEU A 78 -5.49 2.20 6.00
C LEU A 78 -4.98 3.62 5.75
N LEU A 79 -4.32 3.89 4.61
CA LEU A 79 -3.73 5.18 4.30
C LEU A 79 -4.75 6.33 4.41
N ARG A 80 -5.98 6.08 3.95
CA ARG A 80 -7.12 7.00 4.03
C ARG A 80 -7.52 7.33 5.47
N TRP A 81 -7.52 6.32 6.35
CA TRP A 81 -8.01 6.45 7.73
C TRP A 81 -6.89 6.59 8.77
N LEU A 82 -5.62 6.59 8.34
CA LEU A 82 -4.44 6.67 9.20
C LEU A 82 -4.45 7.86 10.18
N PRO A 83 -4.92 9.07 9.81
CA PRO A 83 -5.03 10.18 10.77
C PRO A 83 -5.98 9.89 11.94
N ALA A 84 -6.95 8.99 11.75
CA ALA A 84 -7.90 8.55 12.78
C ALA A 84 -7.41 7.31 13.54
N LEU A 85 -6.11 7.00 13.49
CA LEU A 85 -5.52 5.94 14.29
C LEU A 85 -5.91 6.13 15.76
N PRO A 86 -6.38 5.08 16.45
CA PRO A 86 -6.75 5.20 17.85
C PRO A 86 -5.57 5.75 18.66
N ASP A 87 -5.89 6.62 19.61
CA ASP A 87 -4.97 7.03 20.66
C ASP A 87 -5.65 6.68 21.98
N LEU A 88 -5.36 5.47 22.47
CA LEU A 88 -5.92 4.97 23.73
C LEU A 88 -5.38 5.72 24.95
N THR A 89 -4.46 6.66 24.76
CA THR A 89 -3.84 7.44 25.82
C THR A 89 -4.36 8.87 25.92
N ALA A 90 -5.15 9.31 24.96
CA ALA A 90 -5.81 10.61 24.98
C ALA A 90 -7.13 10.55 25.76
N ASP A 91 -7.34 11.48 26.68
CA ASP A 91 -8.59 11.60 27.45
C ASP A 91 -9.79 11.94 26.55
N ARG A 92 -9.54 12.58 25.40
CA ARG A 92 -10.53 12.82 24.35
C ARG A 92 -9.94 12.50 22.99
N PRO A 93 -10.59 11.65 22.17
CA PRO A 93 -10.14 11.38 20.82
C PRO A 93 -10.32 12.63 19.94
N ALA A 94 -9.30 12.96 19.15
CA ALA A 94 -9.34 14.09 18.21
C ALA A 94 -10.24 13.81 16.98
N SER A 95 -10.40 12.53 16.61
CA SER A 95 -11.19 12.09 15.46
C SER A 95 -12.59 11.64 15.84
N SER A 96 -13.54 11.81 14.91
CA SER A 96 -14.93 11.34 15.06
C SER A 96 -14.99 9.82 15.33
N GLU A 97 -16.09 9.37 15.94
CA GLU A 97 -16.31 7.95 16.20
C GLU A 97 -16.32 7.10 14.93
N GLU A 98 -16.97 7.61 13.88
CA GLU A 98 -17.00 6.98 12.56
C GLU A 98 -15.61 6.80 11.97
N ALA A 99 -14.77 7.85 12.00
CA ALA A 99 -13.40 7.78 11.49
C ALA A 99 -12.55 6.76 12.25
N ARG A 100 -12.72 6.67 13.58
CA ARG A 100 -12.05 5.65 14.42
C ARG A 100 -12.52 4.24 14.10
N ALA A 101 -13.82 4.06 13.84
CA ALA A 101 -14.39 2.77 13.45
C ALA A 101 -13.81 2.31 12.10
N HIS A 102 -13.76 3.20 11.11
CA HIS A 102 -13.14 2.90 9.82
C HIS A 102 -11.64 2.60 9.94
N CYS A 103 -10.88 3.37 10.72
CA CYS A 103 -9.47 3.08 10.95
C CYS A 103 -9.27 1.72 11.63
N SER A 104 -10.11 1.39 12.62
CA SER A 104 -10.06 0.10 13.32
C SER A 104 -10.36 -1.06 12.37
N ALA A 105 -11.35 -0.90 11.47
CA ALA A 105 -11.67 -1.88 10.44
C ALA A 105 -10.51 -2.04 9.43
N ALA A 106 -9.88 -0.95 9.01
CA ALA A 106 -8.72 -0.99 8.12
C ALA A 106 -7.52 -1.71 8.75
N MET A 107 -7.23 -1.43 10.03
CA MET A 107 -6.21 -2.16 10.78
C MET A 107 -6.50 -3.66 10.90
N GLN A 108 -7.76 -4.03 11.15
CA GLN A 108 -8.17 -5.43 11.21
C GLN A 108 -8.04 -6.11 9.84
N SER A 109 -8.43 -5.42 8.77
CA SER A 109 -8.28 -5.89 7.39
C SER A 109 -6.81 -6.17 7.04
N LEU A 110 -5.90 -5.26 7.37
CA LEU A 110 -4.46 -5.47 7.19
C LEU A 110 -3.94 -6.67 7.96
N ARG A 111 -4.36 -6.80 9.23
CA ARG A 111 -4.00 -7.98 10.03
C ARG A 111 -4.52 -9.27 9.41
N GLY A 112 -5.73 -9.26 8.86
CA GLY A 112 -6.32 -10.38 8.12
C GLY A 112 -5.47 -10.78 6.90
N GLY A 113 -4.96 -9.78 6.17
CA GLY A 113 -4.08 -9.99 5.01
C GLY A 113 -2.81 -10.80 5.32
N MET A 114 -2.28 -10.74 6.56
CA MET A 114 -1.15 -11.58 6.97
C MET A 114 -1.47 -13.08 6.96
N SER A 115 -2.72 -13.44 7.25
CA SER A 115 -3.18 -14.82 7.36
C SER A 115 -3.74 -15.37 6.05
N THR A 116 -4.03 -14.52 5.07
CA THR A 116 -4.63 -14.91 3.79
C THR A 116 -3.67 -14.68 2.63
N ASP A 117 -3.43 -13.42 2.30
CA ASP A 117 -2.81 -13.02 1.05
C ASP A 117 -1.28 -13.04 1.17
N LEU A 118 -0.73 -12.65 2.32
CA LEU A 118 0.72 -12.60 2.55
C LEU A 118 1.39 -13.99 2.46
N LEU A 119 0.66 -15.06 2.75
CA LEU A 119 1.15 -16.43 2.65
C LEU A 119 1.40 -16.86 1.20
N MET A 120 0.74 -16.21 0.25
CA MET A 120 0.90 -16.50 -1.17
C MET A 120 2.14 -15.86 -1.78
N ILE A 121 2.78 -14.91 -1.08
CA ILE A 121 4.03 -14.27 -1.52
C ILE A 121 5.22 -15.10 -1.07
N ALA A 122 6.05 -15.57 -2.03
CA ALA A 122 7.22 -16.39 -1.73
C ALA A 122 8.35 -15.60 -1.06
N ASP A 123 8.57 -14.35 -1.51
CA ASP A 123 9.70 -13.54 -1.07
C ASP A 123 9.60 -13.19 0.44
N PRO A 124 10.57 -13.63 1.27
CA PRO A 124 10.53 -13.39 2.71
C PRO A 124 10.64 -11.90 3.08
N LEU A 125 11.39 -11.11 2.31
CA LEU A 125 11.60 -9.69 2.56
C LEU A 125 10.29 -8.91 2.43
N VAL A 126 9.48 -9.25 1.43
CA VAL A 126 8.14 -8.67 1.25
C VAL A 126 7.25 -8.99 2.45
N ARG A 127 7.28 -10.25 2.90
CA ARG A 127 6.51 -10.69 4.07
C ARG A 127 6.91 -9.95 5.34
N ASP A 128 8.20 -9.78 5.56
CA ASP A 128 8.72 -9.12 6.75
C ASP A 128 8.42 -7.63 6.76
N ARG A 129 8.52 -6.96 5.60
CA ARG A 129 8.13 -5.54 5.46
C ARG A 129 6.65 -5.33 5.78
N TYR A 130 5.77 -6.20 5.27
CA TYR A 130 4.34 -6.12 5.57
C TYR A 130 4.04 -6.36 7.05
N ARG A 131 4.64 -7.40 7.66
CA ARG A 131 4.49 -7.68 9.10
C ARG A 131 4.97 -6.52 9.96
N ALA A 132 6.11 -5.93 9.60
CA ALA A 132 6.65 -4.76 10.28
C ALA A 132 5.70 -3.56 10.21
N LEU A 133 5.00 -3.36 9.09
CA LEU A 133 4.00 -2.29 8.97
C LEU A 133 2.80 -2.56 9.89
N VAL A 134 2.28 -3.79 9.89
CA VAL A 134 1.16 -4.15 10.77
C VAL A 134 1.55 -3.93 12.24
N GLN A 135 2.77 -4.33 12.62
CA GLN A 135 3.29 -4.10 13.96
C GLN A 135 3.41 -2.60 14.29
N LEU A 136 3.99 -1.81 13.37
CA LEU A 136 4.17 -0.36 13.53
C LEU A 136 2.83 0.36 13.77
N VAL A 137 1.84 0.10 12.93
CA VAL A 137 0.51 0.72 13.02
C VAL A 137 -0.19 0.31 14.31
N TYR A 138 -0.04 -0.95 14.74
CA TYR A 138 -0.60 -1.43 15.99
C TYR A 138 0.09 -0.80 17.21
N ASP A 139 1.41 -0.63 17.18
CA ASP A 139 2.17 0.00 18.27
C ASP A 139 1.81 1.47 18.43
N ILE A 140 1.70 2.19 17.31
CA ILE A 140 1.25 3.59 17.28
C ILE A 140 -0.22 3.69 17.75
N GLY A 141 -1.11 2.82 17.26
CA GLY A 141 -2.55 2.90 17.52
C GLY A 141 -3.00 2.39 18.89
N ARG A 142 -2.34 1.36 19.44
CA ARG A 142 -2.80 0.72 20.69
C ARG A 142 -1.85 0.82 21.87
N ARG A 143 -0.54 0.92 21.65
CA ARG A 143 0.42 1.00 22.77
C ARG A 143 0.67 2.44 23.23
N GLY A 144 0.15 3.44 22.51
CA GLY A 144 0.34 4.85 22.87
C GLY A 144 1.82 5.24 22.96
N ALA A 145 2.67 4.51 22.22
CA ALA A 145 4.09 4.79 22.14
C ALA A 145 4.28 6.25 21.72
N GLY A 146 5.26 6.97 22.29
CA GLY A 146 5.63 8.36 21.95
C GLY A 146 4.52 9.43 21.92
N ARG A 147 3.74 9.60 23.00
CA ARG A 147 2.73 10.67 23.18
C ARG A 147 3.16 12.06 22.68
N ALA A 148 4.42 12.43 22.90
CA ALA A 148 4.95 13.75 22.54
C ALA A 148 5.09 13.98 21.02
N HIS A 149 4.94 12.94 20.19
CA HIS A 149 5.29 12.99 18.78
C HIS A 149 4.26 12.29 17.88
N ARG A 150 2.98 12.38 18.24
CA ARG A 150 1.88 11.70 17.52
C ARG A 150 1.86 12.03 16.03
N GLU A 151 2.00 13.30 15.67
CA GLU A 151 2.01 13.74 14.27
C GLU A 151 3.17 13.14 13.49
N ARG A 152 4.37 13.13 14.07
CA ARG A 152 5.53 12.44 13.50
C ARG A 152 5.25 10.96 13.32
N GLN A 153 4.66 10.28 14.29
CA GLN A 153 4.35 8.85 14.18
C GLN A 153 3.35 8.54 13.08
N ILE A 154 2.34 9.38 12.89
CA ILE A 154 1.40 9.25 11.78
C ILE A 154 2.14 9.42 10.45
N ARG A 155 3.06 10.39 10.34
CA ARG A 155 3.92 10.55 9.16
C ARG A 155 4.86 9.36 8.94
N ASP A 156 5.48 8.84 10.00
CA ASP A 156 6.34 7.64 9.97
C ASP A 156 5.58 6.43 9.43
N ALA A 157 4.37 6.19 9.95
CA ALA A 157 3.50 5.12 9.48
C ALA A 157 3.08 5.33 8.03
N ARG A 158 2.77 6.56 7.62
CA ARG A 158 2.42 6.91 6.24
C ARG A 158 3.57 6.60 5.28
N HIS A 159 4.77 7.07 5.59
CA HIS A 159 5.94 6.86 4.75
C HIS A 159 6.36 5.38 4.68
N TYR A 160 6.29 4.66 5.81
CA TYR A 160 6.57 3.23 5.81
C TYR A 160 5.49 2.43 5.07
N LEU A 161 4.21 2.82 5.17
CA LEU A 161 3.13 2.25 4.38
C LEU A 161 3.40 2.41 2.89
N ARG A 162 3.78 3.61 2.44
CA ARG A 162 4.20 3.84 1.04
C ARG A 162 5.38 2.94 0.65
N HIS A 163 6.40 2.82 1.49
CA HIS A 163 7.50 1.88 1.21
C HIS A 163 7.04 0.43 0.99
N VAL A 164 6.04 -0.03 1.76
CA VAL A 164 5.42 -1.35 1.56
C VAL A 164 4.58 -1.39 0.28
N GLN A 165 3.87 -0.32 -0.08
CA GLN A 165 3.18 -0.23 -1.38
C GLN A 165 4.18 -0.41 -2.54
N HIS A 166 5.33 0.27 -2.52
CA HIS A 166 6.33 0.16 -3.60
C HIS A 166 6.90 -1.26 -3.67
N THR A 167 7.06 -1.88 -2.50
CA THR A 167 7.48 -3.28 -2.42
C THR A 167 6.47 -4.21 -3.08
N LEU A 168 5.17 -4.03 -2.81
CA LEU A 168 4.12 -4.86 -3.40
C LEU A 168 3.93 -4.58 -4.89
N GLU A 169 3.99 -3.33 -5.33
CA GLU A 169 3.98 -2.97 -6.76
C GLU A 169 5.15 -3.64 -7.50
N SER A 170 6.35 -3.64 -6.92
CA SER A 170 7.51 -4.36 -7.47
C SER A 170 7.23 -5.86 -7.59
N VAL A 171 6.53 -6.45 -6.61
CA VAL A 171 6.06 -7.84 -6.71
C VAL A 171 5.10 -8.01 -7.85
N ILE A 172 4.17 -7.10 -8.14
CA ILE A 172 3.22 -7.27 -9.25
C ILE A 172 3.91 -7.07 -10.60
N ASP A 173 4.83 -6.10 -10.70
CA ASP A 173 5.60 -5.77 -11.90
C ASP A 173 6.70 -6.79 -12.23
N GLY A 174 7.16 -7.53 -11.23
CA GLY A 174 8.32 -8.43 -11.37
C GLY A 174 9.62 -7.64 -11.43
N ALA A 175 9.59 -6.43 -10.87
CA ALA A 175 10.72 -5.54 -10.77
C ALA A 175 11.57 -5.88 -9.54
N PRO A 176 12.86 -5.46 -9.52
CA PRO A 176 13.68 -5.54 -8.32
C PRO A 176 12.99 -4.82 -7.15
N LEU A 177 13.00 -5.44 -5.96
CA LEU A 177 12.43 -4.82 -4.77
C LEU A 177 13.22 -3.55 -4.40
N PRO A 178 12.54 -2.51 -3.87
CA PRO A 178 13.21 -1.30 -3.40
C PRO A 178 14.18 -1.66 -2.26
N ARG A 179 15.21 -0.82 -2.04
CA ARG A 179 16.23 -1.09 -1.01
C ARG A 179 15.59 -1.31 0.35
N HIS A 180 16.13 -2.27 1.10
CA HIS A 180 15.65 -2.55 2.44
C HIS A 180 15.85 -1.34 3.36
N ALA A 181 14.80 -1.00 4.09
CA ALA A 181 14.81 -0.01 5.14
C ALA A 181 14.09 -0.57 6.36
N ALA A 182 14.72 -0.44 7.53
CA ALA A 182 14.09 -0.85 8.78
C ALA A 182 12.89 0.06 9.09
N PRO A 183 11.80 -0.48 9.67
CA PRO A 183 10.66 0.32 10.09
C PRO A 183 11.08 1.35 11.14
N PRO A 184 10.47 2.56 11.13
CA PRO A 184 10.71 3.54 12.18
C PRO A 184 10.28 2.98 13.54
N ARG A 185 11.07 3.27 14.57
CA ARG A 185 10.69 2.96 15.96
C ARG A 185 9.73 4.04 16.47
N PRO A 186 8.54 3.71 17.00
CA PRO A 186 7.58 4.70 17.49
C PRO A 186 8.15 5.67 18.53
N ASP A 187 9.02 5.18 19.42
CA ASP A 187 9.61 5.92 20.53
C ASP A 187 10.95 6.61 20.20
N ARG A 188 11.34 6.68 18.93
CA ARG A 188 12.58 7.37 18.55
C ARG A 188 12.53 8.88 18.91
N PRO A 189 13.66 9.49 19.29
CA PRO A 189 13.73 10.93 19.55
C PRO A 189 13.70 11.74 18.24
N GLY A 190 13.34 13.04 18.35
CA GLY A 190 13.37 14.03 17.26
C GLY A 190 12.07 14.11 16.45
N ASP A 191 11.75 15.26 15.86
CA ASP A 191 10.44 15.50 15.21
C ASP A 191 10.39 15.24 13.70
N GLU A 192 11.56 14.99 13.10
CA GLU A 192 11.68 14.69 11.68
C GLU A 192 11.03 13.34 11.35
N ALA A 193 10.22 13.29 10.30
CA ALA A 193 9.57 12.07 9.84
C ALA A 193 10.57 11.10 9.19
N TRP A 194 10.36 9.81 9.38
CA TRP A 194 11.13 8.77 8.72
C TRP A 194 10.84 8.81 7.22
N LEU A 195 11.88 8.73 6.39
CA LEU A 195 11.74 8.70 4.93
C LEU A 195 12.32 7.38 4.39
N PRO A 196 11.67 6.77 3.39
CA PRO A 196 12.23 5.59 2.74
C PRO A 196 13.43 5.98 1.86
N PRO A 197 14.39 5.06 1.67
CA PRO A 197 15.60 5.32 0.89
C PRO A 197 15.32 5.54 -0.60
N ASP A 198 14.23 4.96 -1.11
CA ASP A 198 13.80 5.04 -2.50
C ASP A 198 12.29 5.38 -2.53
N LEU A 199 11.95 6.67 -2.47
CA LEU A 199 10.58 7.14 -2.68
C LEU A 199 10.38 7.48 -4.17
N PRO A 200 9.41 6.85 -4.86
CA PRO A 200 9.03 7.29 -6.20
C PRO A 200 8.62 8.78 -6.18
N PRO A 201 9.05 9.61 -7.15
CA PRO A 201 8.79 11.05 -7.12
C PRO A 201 7.29 11.40 -7.01
N HIS A 202 6.43 10.59 -7.62
CA HIS A 202 4.98 10.76 -7.64
C HIS A 202 4.29 10.52 -6.29
N TRP A 203 5.02 10.05 -5.28
CA TRP A 203 4.53 9.88 -3.91
C TRP A 203 5.05 10.93 -2.94
N SER A 204 5.79 11.92 -3.42
CA SER A 204 6.13 13.10 -2.63
C SER A 204 4.90 14.01 -2.63
N ASP A 205 4.09 13.96 -1.58
CA ASP A 205 2.95 14.89 -1.43
C ASP A 205 3.48 16.20 -0.82
N PRO A 206 3.18 17.38 -1.40
CA PRO A 206 3.47 18.66 -0.77
C PRO A 206 2.94 18.77 0.68
N ALA A 207 1.89 18.02 1.02
CA ALA A 207 1.33 17.94 2.36
C ALA A 207 2.17 17.13 3.37
N ASP A 208 3.24 16.44 2.93
CA ASP A 208 4.13 15.68 3.82
C ASP A 208 5.19 16.58 4.52
N GLY A 209 5.23 17.87 4.16
CA GLY A 209 5.96 18.93 4.86
C GLY A 209 7.29 19.30 4.19
N SER A 210 7.38 20.57 3.78
CA SER A 210 8.63 21.33 3.65
C SER A 210 8.90 22.11 4.94
#